data_AF-A0A7C1LFY3-F1
#
_entry.id   AF-A0A7C1LFY3-F1
#
_cell.length_a   1.000
_cell.length_b   1.000
_cell.length_c   1.000
_cell.angle_alpha   90.00
_cell.angle_beta   90.00
_cell.angle_gamma   90.00
#
_symmetry.space_group_name_H-M   'P 1'
#
loop_
_entity.id
_entity.type
_entity.pdbx_description
1 polymer ?
#
loop_
_entity_poly.entity_id
_entity_poly.type
_entity_poly.pdbx_seq_one_letter_code
_entity_poly.pdbx_strand_id
1 'polypeptide(L)'
;MSRNKINLKKIDEKHYELDVRGLVCPFPQVMVTRVLEDLTEEKILEVIIDNPPSVRDIPPALERKGYKSKIVKIDKIISKIVIRR
;
A
#
# COMPACT_ATOMS: atom_id res chain seq x y z
N MET A 1 -22.48 9.67 -1.46
CA MET A 1 -21.46 8.60 -1.60
C MET A 1 -20.45 8.75 -0.47
N SER A 2 -20.66 8.00 0.62
CA SER A 2 -19.80 8.05 1.80
C SER A 2 -18.39 7.61 1.39
N ARG A 3 -17.41 8.49 1.56
CA ARG A 3 -15.98 8.15 1.42
C ARG A 3 -15.70 7.12 2.49
N ASN A 4 -15.71 5.83 2.12
CA ASN A 4 -15.26 4.76 3.00
C ASN A 4 -13.93 5.20 3.59
N LYS A 5 -13.83 5.23 4.93
CA LYS A 5 -12.65 5.66 5.67
C LYS A 5 -11.45 4.86 5.17
N ILE A 6 -10.67 5.46 4.28
CA ILE A 6 -9.35 4.97 3.92
C ILE A 6 -8.49 5.20 5.17
N ASN A 7 -7.86 4.15 5.70
CA ASN A 7 -6.93 4.27 6.84
C ASN A 7 -5.58 4.82 6.37
N LEU A 8 -5.60 5.99 5.73
CA LEU A 8 -4.42 6.72 5.26
C LEU A 8 -3.98 7.72 6.32
N LYS A 9 -2.78 7.54 6.84
CA LYS A 9 -2.14 8.41 7.82
C LYS A 9 -0.98 9.14 7.17
N LYS A 10 -0.89 10.45 7.37
CA LYS A 10 0.30 11.24 7.00
C LYS A 10 1.34 11.10 8.11
N ILE A 11 2.53 10.61 7.78
CA ILE A 11 3.66 10.48 8.72
C ILE A 11 4.51 11.75 8.68
N ASP A 12 4.84 12.23 7.47
CA ASP A 12 5.52 13.50 7.23
C ASP A 12 5.04 14.14 5.90
N GLU A 13 5.71 15.19 5.42
CA GLU A 13 5.31 15.92 4.20
C GLU A 13 5.28 15.06 2.93
N LYS A 14 6.16 14.07 2.81
CA LYS A 14 6.27 13.19 1.64
C LYS A 14 5.99 11.72 1.97
N HIS A 15 5.68 11.38 3.21
CA HIS A 15 5.53 10.00 3.67
C HIS A 15 4.16 9.72 4.25
N TYR A 16 3.53 8.65 3.77
CA TYR A 16 2.20 8.21 4.14
C TYR A 16 2.19 6.74 4.51
N GLU A 17 1.30 6.37 5.41
CA GLU A 17 1.05 4.99 5.82
C GLU A 17 -0.42 4.63 5.52
N LEU A 18 -0.63 3.47 4.90
CA LEU A 18 -1.95 2.92 4.59
C LEU A 18 -2.09 1.53 5.24
N ASP A 19 -3.05 1.40 6.14
CA ASP A 19 -3.39 0.11 6.74
C ASP A 19 -4.50 -0.59 5.94
N VAL A 20 -4.17 -1.75 5.35
CA VAL A 20 -5.11 -2.61 4.61
C VAL A 20 -5.26 -4.00 5.24
N ARG A 21 -4.86 -4.16 6.51
CA ARG A 21 -5.05 -5.41 7.24
C ARG A 21 -6.53 -5.79 7.34
N GLY A 22 -6.81 -7.09 7.37
CA GLY A 22 -8.17 -7.63 7.37
C GLY A 22 -8.92 -7.51 6.03
N LEU A 23 -8.34 -6.86 5.02
CA LEU A 23 -8.92 -6.82 3.68
C LEU A 23 -8.50 -8.06 2.87
N VAL A 24 -9.47 -8.64 2.16
CA VAL A 24 -9.26 -9.80 1.30
C VAL A 24 -9.05 -9.36 -0.15
N CYS A 25 -8.22 -10.07 -0.91
CA CYS A 25 -8.01 -9.81 -2.34
C CYS A 25 -9.36 -9.77 -3.09
N PRO A 26 -9.61 -8.75 -3.97
CA PRO A 26 -8.64 -7.77 -4.50
C PRO A 26 -8.60 -6.42 -3.76
N PHE A 27 -9.34 -6.26 -2.65
CA PHE A 27 -9.50 -4.96 -2.00
C PHE A 27 -8.18 -4.27 -1.59
N PRO A 28 -7.17 -4.95 -1.00
CA PRO A 28 -5.86 -4.35 -0.73
C PRO A 28 -5.24 -3.70 -1.96
N GLN A 29 -5.22 -4.41 -3.10
CA GLN A 29 -4.60 -3.91 -4.33
C GLN A 29 -5.33 -2.68 -4.87
N VAL A 30 -6.66 -2.70 -4.86
CA VAL A 30 -7.49 -1.57 -5.32
C VAL A 30 -7.23 -0.33 -4.47
N MET A 31 -7.18 -0.49 -3.14
CA MET A 31 -6.96 0.61 -2.19
C MET A 31 -5.56 1.21 -2.33
N VAL A 32 -4.53 0.37 -2.39
CA VAL A 32 -3.14 0.81 -2.58
C VAL A 32 -2.98 1.56 -3.89
N THR A 33 -3.52 1.01 -4.99
CA THR A 33 -3.43 1.63 -6.31
C THR A 33 -4.10 3.01 -6.33
N ARG A 34 -5.31 3.11 -5.77
CA ARG A 34 -6.05 4.38 -5.69
C ARG A 34 -5.30 5.44 -4.89
N VAL A 35 -4.77 5.07 -3.72
CA VAL A 35 -3.98 6.00 -2.90
C VAL A 35 -2.74 6.46 -3.63
N LEU A 36 -2.01 5.56 -4.31
CA LEU A 36 -0.84 5.95 -5.10
C LEU A 36 -1.17 6.89 -6.25
N GLU A 37 -2.33 6.70 -6.90
CA GLU A 37 -2.83 7.60 -7.95
C GLU A 37 -3.21 8.99 -7.41
N ASP A 38 -3.67 9.08 -6.16
CA ASP A 38 -3.97 10.34 -5.46
C ASP A 38 -2.70 11.05 -4.92
N LEU A 39 -1.58 10.34 -4.78
CA LEU A 39 -0.30 10.88 -4.30
C LEU A 39 0.53 11.43 -5.48
N THR A 40 1.09 12.63 -5.31
CA THR A 40 1.99 13.27 -6.30
C THR A 40 3.30 12.51 -6.45
N GLU A 41 3.99 12.74 -7.57
CA GLU A 41 5.37 12.29 -7.76
C GLU A 41 6.24 12.81 -6.60
N GLU A 42 7.23 12.01 -6.17
CA GLU A 42 8.08 12.19 -4.95
C GLU A 42 7.52 11.72 -3.59
N LYS A 43 6.31 11.18 -3.51
CA LYS A 43 5.77 10.66 -2.25
C LYS A 43 6.07 9.17 -2.03
N ILE A 44 6.28 8.81 -0.78
CA ILE A 44 6.49 7.44 -0.28
C ILE A 44 5.21 6.96 0.40
N LEU A 45 4.76 5.76 0.05
CA LEU A 45 3.64 5.08 0.69
C LEU A 45 4.11 3.78 1.36
N GLU A 46 3.94 3.68 2.66
CA GLU A 46 4.05 2.43 3.42
C GLU A 46 2.68 1.77 3.52
N VAL A 47 2.59 0.50 3.14
CA VAL A 47 1.35 -0.27 3.22
C VAL A 47 1.51 -1.40 4.21
N ILE A 48 0.66 -1.44 5.23
CA ILE A 48 0.63 -2.51 6.24
C ILE A 48 -0.35 -3.60 5.80
N ILE A 49 0.13 -4.85 5.72
CA ILE A 49 -0.58 -6.01 5.18
C ILE A 49 -0.37 -7.22 6.08
N ASP A 50 -1.41 -8.02 6.29
CA ASP A 50 -1.40 -9.21 7.15
C ASP A 50 -1.65 -10.53 6.40
N ASN A 51 -1.80 -10.49 5.07
CA ASN A 51 -2.08 -11.67 4.26
C ASN A 51 -1.01 -11.92 3.16
N PRO A 52 -0.43 -13.14 3.08
CA PRO A 52 0.62 -13.46 2.12
C PRO A 52 0.26 -13.26 0.63
N PRO A 53 -0.97 -13.56 0.15
CA PRO A 53 -1.32 -13.35 -1.25
C PRO A 53 -1.18 -11.89 -1.68
N SER A 54 -1.64 -10.93 -0.87
CA SER A 54 -1.51 -9.51 -1.20
C SER A 54 -0.06 -9.05 -1.25
N VAL A 55 0.78 -9.56 -0.34
CA VAL A 55 2.22 -9.26 -0.34
C VAL A 55 2.90 -9.76 -1.61
N ARG A 56 2.45 -10.90 -2.16
CA ARG A 56 2.98 -11.47 -3.41
C ARG A 56 2.46 -10.74 -4.65
N ASP A 57 1.18 -10.39 -4.68
CA ASP A 57 0.50 -9.98 -5.92
C ASP A 57 0.51 -8.46 -6.16
N ILE A 58 0.57 -7.65 -5.08
CA ILE A 58 0.60 -6.17 -5.20
C ILE A 58 1.91 -5.66 -5.84
N PRO A 59 3.12 -6.06 -5.40
CA PRO A 59 4.37 -5.58 -6.00
C PRO A 59 4.44 -5.72 -7.54
N PRO A 60 4.22 -6.90 -8.15
CA PRO A 60 4.28 -7.02 -9.60
C PRO A 60 3.16 -6.25 -10.32
N ALA A 61 1.99 -6.06 -9.68
CA ALA A 61 0.93 -5.22 -10.24
C ALA A 61 1.32 -3.73 -10.28
N LEU A 62 2.05 -3.26 -9.27
CA LEU A 62 2.53 -1.89 -9.17
C LEU A 62 3.75 -1.64 -10.06
N GLU A 63 4.65 -2.60 -10.20
CA GLU A 63 5.79 -2.52 -11.13
C GLU A 63 5.34 -2.32 -12.57
N ARG A 64 4.29 -3.02 -13.02
CA ARG A 64 3.67 -2.81 -14.33
C ARG A 64 3.11 -1.40 -14.54
N LYS A 65 2.81 -0.67 -13.46
CA LYS A 65 2.35 0.72 -13.46
C LYS A 65 3.51 1.73 -13.29
N GLY A 66 4.76 1.27 -13.24
CA GLY A 66 5.95 2.11 -13.12
C GLY A 66 6.37 2.43 -11.67
N TYR A 67 5.73 1.82 -10.67
CA TYR A 67 6.13 2.01 -9.27
C TYR A 67 7.25 1.04 -8.87
N LYS A 68 8.10 1.48 -7.95
CA LYS A 68 9.09 0.63 -7.28
C LYS A 68 8.60 0.30 -5.89
N SER A 69 8.73 -0.97 -5.50
CA SER A 69 8.31 -1.42 -4.17
C SER A 69 9.38 -2.25 -3.48
N LYS A 70 9.38 -2.21 -2.14
CA LYS A 70 10.24 -3.04 -1.28
C LYS A 70 9.40 -3.64 -0.16
N ILE A 71 9.48 -4.96 0.00
CA ILE A 71 8.80 -5.67 1.09
C ILE A 71 9.71 -5.71 2.32
N VAL A 72 9.15 -5.40 3.47
CA VAL A 72 9.78 -5.49 4.79
C VAL A 72 8.89 -6.35 5.68
N LYS A 73 9.39 -7.50 6.15
CA LYS A 73 8.68 -8.28 7.17
C LYS A 73 8.83 -7.58 8.53
N ILE A 74 7.71 -7.33 9.19
CA ILE A 74 7.68 -6.70 10.52
C ILE A 74 7.55 -7.78 11.59
N ASP A 75 6.68 -8.77 11.37
CA ASP A 75 6.54 -9.94 12.23
C ASP A 75 6.17 -11.22 11.42
N LYS A 76 5.65 -12.26 12.07
CA LYS A 76 5.27 -13.53 11.42
C LYS A 76 4.10 -13.40 10.45
N ILE A 77 3.20 -12.44 10.67
CA ILE A 77 1.93 -12.26 9.96
C ILE A 77 1.95 -10.95 9.17
N ILE A 78 2.52 -9.89 9.76
CA ILE A 78 2.51 -8.53 9.24
C ILE A 78 3.73 -8.27 8.38
N SER A 79 3.47 -7.79 7.17
CA SER A 79 4.44 -7.26 6.24
C SER A 79 4.11 -5.82 5.89
N LYS A 80 5.16 -5.02 5.66
CA LYS A 80 5.07 -3.66 5.16
C LYS A 80 5.58 -3.64 3.71
N ILE A 81 4.84 -3.02 2.81
CA ILE A 81 5.31 -2.72 1.45
C ILE A 81 5.61 -1.22 1.37
N VAL A 82 6.87 -0.87 1.14
CA VAL A 82 7.30 0.52 0.92
C VAL A 82 7.28 0.78 -0.57
N ILE A 83 6.51 1.78 -1.02
CA ILE A 83 6.25 2.06 -2.43
C ILE A 83 6.66 3.50 -2.73
N ARG A 84 7.31 3.69 -3.88
CA ARG A 84 7.67 5.00 -4.45
C ARG A 84 7.49 4.97 -5.96
N ARG A 85 7.24 6.13 -6.55
CA ARG A 85 7.29 6.33 -8.00
C ARG A 85 8.73 6.58 -8.43
#